data_AF-A0A3P7EMW0-F1
#
_entry.id   AF-A0A3P7EMW0-F1
#
_cell.length_a   1.000
_cell.length_b   1.000
_cell.length_c   1.000
_cell.angle_alpha   90.00
_cell.angle_beta   90.00
_cell.angle_gamma   90.00
#
_symmetry.space_group_name_H-M   'P 1'
#
loop_
_entity.id
_entity.type
_entity.pdbx_description
1 polymer ?
#
loop_
_entity_poly.entity_id
_entity_poly.type
_entity_poly.pdbx_seq_one_letter_code
_entity_poly.pdbx_strand_id
1 'polypeptide(L)'
;MNMLPKTIIAISRCIRSPEIVPFTHGLVMTLRNYATISSKIIAEKEDRSFIDLNTEKLCTHVCVNYLLDGGEDPKILPDSEYPQWLFELRLEGKKELEDLDPEVDGWLYWREYRLRQLRQIRRIEKLKYKFINLQESPTMRKSGYRGKKASLYEI
;
A
#
# COMPACT_ATOMS: atom_id res chain seq x y z
N MET A 1 2.45 -21.09 40.57
CA MET A 1 1.54 -20.83 39.43
C MET A 1 2.39 -20.62 38.20
N ASN A 2 2.30 -21.55 37.25
CA ASN A 2 3.33 -21.81 36.25
C ASN A 2 3.27 -20.81 35.10
N MET A 3 4.25 -19.91 35.02
CA MET A 3 4.48 -19.06 33.85
C MET A 3 5.38 -19.81 32.86
N LEU A 4 4.82 -20.15 31.70
CA LEU A 4 5.57 -20.68 30.56
C LEU A 4 6.34 -19.54 29.87
N PRO A 5 7.65 -19.67 29.62
CA PRO A 5 8.41 -18.66 28.89
C PRO A 5 8.13 -18.78 27.39
N LYS A 6 7.68 -17.68 26.77
CA LYS A 6 7.54 -17.58 25.32
C LYS A 6 8.94 -17.48 24.70
N THR A 7 9.34 -18.52 23.99
CA THR A 7 10.56 -18.61 23.19
C THR A 7 10.49 -17.65 21.99
N ILE A 8 11.40 -16.66 21.97
CA ILE A 8 11.63 -15.80 20.80
C ILE A 8 12.73 -16.48 19.97
N ILE A 9 12.36 -16.98 18.79
CA ILE A 9 13.31 -17.52 17.80
C ILE A 9 13.94 -16.33 17.07
N ALA A 10 15.18 -16.00 17.43
CA ALA A 10 15.99 -15.04 16.68
C ALA A 10 16.52 -15.71 15.41
N ILE A 11 16.05 -15.25 14.25
CA ILE A 11 16.61 -15.63 12.94
C ILE A 11 17.89 -14.82 12.76
N SER A 12 19.05 -15.41 13.08
CA SER A 12 20.35 -14.84 12.74
C SER A 12 20.53 -14.90 11.21
N ARG A 13 20.49 -13.75 10.55
CA ARG A 13 21.04 -13.63 9.20
C ARG A 13 22.57 -13.53 9.35
N CYS A 14 23.26 -14.64 9.13
CA CYS A 14 24.69 -14.68 8.89
C CYS A 14 25.01 -13.90 7.61
N ILE A 15 25.29 -12.60 7.73
CA ILE A 15 26.03 -11.87 6.69
C ILE A 15 27.51 -12.06 7.03
N ARG A 16 28.10 -13.03 6.33
CA ARG A 16 29.53 -13.33 6.33
C ARG A 16 30.30 -12.05 5.99
N SER A 17 31.19 -11.63 6.87
CA SER A 17 32.12 -10.51 6.62
C SER A 17 32.86 -10.72 5.31
N PRO A 18 32.98 -9.71 4.43
CA PRO A 18 33.84 -9.83 3.27
C PRO A 18 35.29 -9.88 3.76
N GLU A 19 35.97 -10.98 3.47
CA GLU A 19 37.43 -11.04 3.58
C GLU A 19 38.02 -9.97 2.66
N ILE A 20 38.92 -9.16 3.21
CA ILE A 20 39.67 -8.13 2.50
C ILE A 20 40.68 -8.86 1.61
N VAL A 21 40.33 -9.08 0.34
CA VAL A 21 41.28 -9.54 -0.68
C VAL A 21 41.95 -8.31 -1.31
N PRO A 22 43.29 -8.31 -1.44
CA PRO A 22 44.01 -7.17 -1.99
C PRO A 22 43.69 -6.99 -3.48
N PHE A 23 43.36 -5.76 -3.84
CA PHE A 23 43.02 -5.30 -5.18
C PHE A 23 44.27 -5.33 -6.08
N THR A 24 44.50 -6.44 -6.78
CA THR A 24 45.37 -6.46 -7.97
C THR A 24 44.51 -6.16 -9.19
N HIS A 25 45.00 -5.28 -10.06
CA HIS A 25 44.30 -4.78 -11.25
C HIS A 25 43.94 -5.93 -12.20
N GLY A 26 42.71 -6.42 -12.09
CA GLY A 26 42.07 -7.33 -13.02
C GLY A 26 40.57 -7.09 -12.97
N LEU A 27 39.94 -6.89 -14.12
CA LEU A 27 38.51 -6.75 -14.29
C LEU A 27 37.79 -8.01 -13.78
N VAL A 28 37.55 -8.11 -12.47
CA VAL A 28 36.67 -9.13 -11.89
C VAL A 28 35.25 -8.61 -12.02
N MET A 29 34.64 -8.91 -13.16
CA MET A 29 33.19 -8.81 -13.33
C MET A 29 32.53 -9.76 -12.34
N THR A 30 31.90 -9.21 -11.31
CA THR A 30 30.98 -9.98 -10.46
C THR A 30 29.75 -10.32 -11.31
N LEU A 31 29.75 -11.53 -11.90
CA LEU A 31 28.54 -12.10 -12.47
C LEU A 31 27.52 -12.24 -11.32
N ARG A 32 26.52 -11.36 -11.32
CA ARG A 32 25.33 -11.55 -10.49
C ARG A 32 24.65 -12.82 -10.99
N ASN A 33 24.55 -13.83 -10.14
CA ASN A 33 23.69 -14.99 -10.39
C ASN A 33 22.23 -14.51 -10.42
N TYR A 34 21.72 -14.18 -11.61
CA TYR A 34 20.28 -14.05 -11.80
C TYR A 34 19.73 -15.48 -11.80
N ALA A 35 18.81 -15.79 -10.88
CA ALA A 35 18.04 -17.01 -11.00
C ALA A 35 17.32 -16.97 -12.36
N THR A 36 17.57 -17.97 -13.22
CA THR A 36 16.72 -18.21 -14.39
C THR A 36 15.28 -18.30 -13.89
N ILE A 37 14.39 -17.53 -14.52
CA ILE A 37 12.94 -17.65 -14.33
C ILE A 37 12.61 -19.07 -14.79
N SER A 38 12.63 -20.03 -13.86
CA SER A 38 12.05 -21.34 -14.10
C SER A 38 10.63 -21.05 -14.59
N SER A 39 10.25 -21.71 -15.70
CA SER A 39 8.94 -21.60 -16.31
C SER A 39 7.90 -21.52 -15.21
N LYS A 40 7.36 -20.31 -15.01
CA LYS A 40 6.29 -20.11 -14.04
C LYS A 40 5.21 -21.08 -14.48
N ILE A 41 4.90 -22.06 -13.64
CA ILE A 41 3.64 -22.79 -13.74
C ILE A 41 2.59 -21.69 -13.64
N ILE A 42 2.04 -21.28 -14.79
CA ILE A 42 0.92 -20.36 -14.85
C ILE A 42 -0.22 -21.21 -14.31
N ALA A 43 -0.53 -21.06 -13.03
CA ALA A 43 -1.77 -21.60 -12.51
C ALA A 43 -2.89 -20.99 -13.35
N GLU A 44 -3.55 -21.80 -14.17
CA GLU A 44 -4.78 -21.42 -14.86
C GLU A 44 -5.78 -21.05 -13.77
N LYS A 45 -5.97 -19.74 -13.56
CA LYS A 45 -7.00 -19.24 -12.69
C LYS A 45 -8.26 -19.27 -13.52
N GLU A 46 -9.17 -20.19 -13.20
CA GLU A 46 -10.53 -20.17 -13.73
C GLU A 46 -11.12 -18.77 -13.58
N ASP A 47 -11.76 -18.27 -14.65
CA ASP A 47 -12.39 -16.96 -14.67
C ASP A 47 -13.55 -16.93 -13.66
N ARG A 48 -13.29 -16.37 -12.48
CA ARG A 48 -14.29 -16.24 -11.41
C ARG A 48 -15.29 -15.11 -11.64
N SER A 49 -15.24 -14.47 -12.80
CA SER A 49 -16.03 -13.29 -13.16
C SER A 49 -17.33 -13.65 -13.89
N PHE A 50 -17.92 -14.81 -13.60
CA PHE A 50 -19.26 -15.11 -14.10
C PHE A 50 -20.26 -14.07 -13.55
N ILE A 51 -21.04 -13.48 -14.45
CA ILE A 51 -22.06 -12.49 -14.13
C ILE A 51 -23.37 -13.03 -14.69
N ASP A 52 -24.41 -13.09 -13.85
CA ASP A 52 -25.75 -13.49 -14.27
C ASP A 52 -26.38 -12.36 -15.10
N LEU A 53 -27.04 -12.70 -16.21
CA LEU A 53 -27.66 -11.73 -17.14
C LEU A 53 -29.17 -11.57 -16.92
N ASN A 54 -29.77 -12.38 -16.04
CA ASN A 54 -31.21 -12.36 -15.80
C ASN A 54 -31.62 -11.18 -14.92
N THR A 55 -32.33 -10.20 -15.49
CA THR A 55 -32.75 -8.98 -14.79
C THR A 55 -33.58 -9.26 -13.53
N GLU A 56 -34.56 -10.16 -13.60
CA GLU A 56 -35.44 -10.49 -12.47
C GLU A 56 -34.65 -11.04 -11.27
N LYS A 57 -33.63 -11.86 -11.55
CA LYS A 57 -32.77 -12.44 -10.53
C LYS A 57 -31.86 -11.39 -9.90
N LEU A 58 -31.29 -10.49 -10.70
CA LEU A 58 -30.45 -9.39 -10.24
C LEU A 58 -31.20 -8.38 -9.35
N CYS A 59 -32.51 -8.19 -9.57
CA CYS A 59 -33.33 -7.32 -8.74
C CYS A 59 -33.74 -7.94 -7.40
N THR A 60 -33.71 -9.27 -7.29
CA THR A 60 -34.23 -10.01 -6.12
C THR A 60 -33.13 -10.64 -5.26
N HIS A 61 -31.99 -10.99 -5.85
CA HIS A 61 -30.90 -11.70 -5.19
C HIS A 61 -29.56 -11.00 -5.44
N VAL A 62 -28.68 -11.06 -4.44
CA VAL A 62 -27.30 -10.60 -4.56
C VAL A 62 -26.49 -11.70 -5.24
N CYS A 63 -26.33 -11.60 -6.56
CA CYS A 63 -25.65 -12.58 -7.41
C CYS A 63 -24.11 -12.45 -7.31
N VAL A 64 -23.58 -12.62 -6.11
CA VAL A 64 -22.14 -12.76 -5.85
C VAL A 64 -21.89 -14.23 -5.57
N ASN A 65 -20.83 -14.81 -6.15
CA ASN A 65 -20.36 -16.18 -5.85
C ASN A 65 -20.13 -16.33 -4.34
N TYR A 66 -21.18 -16.64 -3.58
CA TYR A 66 -21.21 -16.60 -2.12
C TYR A 66 -20.46 -17.85 -1.60
N LEU A 67 -19.14 -17.89 -1.81
CA LEU A 67 -18.26 -18.95 -1.33
C LEU A 67 -18.62 -20.36 -1.87
N LEU A 68 -18.45 -20.59 -3.18
CA LEU A 68 -18.12 -21.86 -3.84
C LEU A 68 -18.72 -23.18 -3.25
N ASP A 69 -19.59 -23.82 -4.05
CA ASP A 69 -20.09 -25.21 -3.98
C ASP A 69 -21.33 -25.57 -3.13
N GLY A 70 -22.32 -24.68 -2.96
CA GLY A 70 -23.71 -25.14 -2.70
C GLY A 70 -24.56 -24.45 -1.63
N GLY A 71 -24.44 -23.14 -1.43
CA GLY A 71 -25.53 -22.41 -0.75
C GLY A 71 -26.55 -21.83 -1.74
N GLU A 72 -27.35 -20.88 -1.30
CA GLU A 72 -28.26 -20.13 -2.18
C GLU A 72 -27.84 -18.66 -2.19
N ASP A 73 -28.07 -17.96 -3.31
CA ASP A 73 -27.79 -16.52 -3.42
C ASP A 73 -28.61 -15.75 -2.36
N PRO A 74 -28.02 -14.84 -1.57
CA PRO A 74 -28.76 -14.10 -0.55
C PRO A 74 -29.83 -13.21 -1.18
N LYS A 75 -31.07 -13.30 -0.66
CA LYS A 75 -32.22 -12.50 -1.10
C LYS A 75 -32.15 -11.07 -0.58
N ILE A 76 -32.58 -10.11 -1.39
CA ILE A 76 -32.74 -8.71 -1.01
C ILE A 76 -34.07 -8.57 -0.25
N LEU A 77 -34.00 -8.04 0.97
CA LEU A 77 -35.12 -7.87 1.89
C LEU A 77 -35.76 -6.48 1.70
N PRO A 78 -36.96 -6.20 2.24
CA PRO A 78 -37.51 -4.84 2.22
C PRO A 78 -36.67 -3.87 3.08
N ASP A 79 -36.70 -2.58 2.72
CA ASP A 79 -35.90 -1.52 3.37
C ASP A 79 -36.06 -1.45 4.90
N SER A 80 -37.19 -1.90 5.44
CA SER A 80 -37.48 -1.93 6.88
C SER A 80 -36.61 -2.89 7.68
N GLU A 81 -36.05 -3.92 7.05
CA GLU A 81 -35.19 -4.90 7.73
C GLU A 81 -33.73 -4.43 7.80
N TYR A 82 -33.35 -3.46 6.97
CA TYR A 82 -32.01 -2.90 6.97
C TYR A 82 -31.89 -1.75 7.97
N PRO A 83 -30.70 -1.56 8.56
CA PRO A 83 -30.51 -0.49 9.51
C PRO A 83 -30.53 0.89 8.83
N GLN A 84 -31.12 1.89 9.49
CA GLN A 84 -31.32 3.24 8.94
C GLN A 84 -30.04 3.90 8.40
N TRP A 85 -28.91 3.71 9.08
CA TRP A 85 -27.62 4.30 8.69
C TRP A 85 -27.14 3.85 7.30
N LEU A 86 -27.66 2.73 6.77
CA LEU A 86 -27.34 2.25 5.43
C LEU A 86 -27.76 3.26 4.36
N PHE A 87 -28.93 3.88 4.55
CA PHE A 87 -29.52 4.85 3.61
C PHE A 87 -28.99 6.27 3.82
N GLU A 88 -28.33 6.54 4.95
CA GLU A 88 -27.67 7.80 5.26
C GLU A 88 -26.23 7.88 4.70
N LEU A 89 -25.71 6.77 4.17
CA LEU A 89 -24.38 6.73 3.56
C LEU A 89 -24.31 7.63 2.33
N ARG A 90 -23.25 8.44 2.26
CA ARG A 90 -22.96 9.27 1.08
C ARG A 90 -22.47 8.39 -0.07
N LEU A 91 -23.29 8.27 -1.12
CA LEU A 91 -22.96 7.53 -2.35
C LEU A 91 -22.11 8.35 -3.33
N GLU A 92 -22.17 9.67 -3.20
CA GLU A 92 -21.26 10.57 -3.88
C GLU A 92 -19.85 10.34 -3.32
N GLY A 93 -18.84 10.43 -4.20
CA GLY A 93 -17.45 10.09 -3.87
C GLY A 93 -16.91 10.71 -2.58
N LYS A 94 -15.72 10.27 -2.18
CA LYS A 94 -15.08 10.75 -0.95
C LYS A 94 -14.98 12.28 -0.94
N LYS A 95 -15.39 12.91 0.16
CA LYS A 95 -15.17 14.34 0.43
C LYS A 95 -13.68 14.67 0.34
N GLU A 96 -13.36 15.85 -0.16
CA GLU A 96 -12.00 16.36 -0.09
C GLU A 96 -11.68 16.82 1.34
N LEU A 97 -10.38 16.97 1.64
CA LEU A 97 -9.93 17.41 2.97
C LEU A 97 -10.45 18.79 3.34
N GLU A 98 -10.65 19.67 2.35
CA GLU A 98 -11.09 21.05 2.53
C GLU A 98 -12.58 21.14 2.89
N ASP A 99 -13.37 20.14 2.50
CA ASP A 99 -14.81 20.04 2.79
C ASP A 99 -15.11 19.33 4.11
N LEU A 100 -14.10 18.73 4.75
CA LEU A 100 -14.24 18.00 6.00
C LEU A 100 -14.07 18.96 7.17
N ASP A 101 -15.05 18.99 8.07
CA ASP A 101 -14.97 19.75 9.31
C ASP A 101 -14.36 18.88 10.42
N PRO A 102 -13.29 19.30 11.12
CA PRO A 102 -12.75 18.59 12.27
C PRO A 102 -13.75 18.41 13.43
N GLU A 103 -14.76 19.28 13.56
CA GLU A 103 -15.75 19.19 14.65
C GLU A 103 -16.85 18.16 14.35
N VAL A 104 -17.27 18.06 13.08
CA VAL A 104 -18.35 17.15 12.64
C VAL A 104 -17.82 15.79 12.20
N ASP A 105 -16.80 15.77 11.33
CA ASP A 105 -16.27 14.59 10.65
C ASP A 105 -14.97 14.07 11.32
N GLY A 106 -14.75 14.40 12.60
CA GLY A 106 -13.45 14.39 13.29
C GLY A 106 -12.44 13.32 12.87
N TRP A 107 -12.77 12.02 12.96
CA TRP A 107 -11.82 10.96 12.56
C TRP A 107 -11.51 10.94 11.05
N LEU A 108 -12.50 11.19 10.19
CA LEU A 108 -12.33 11.23 8.74
C LEU A 108 -11.40 12.38 8.34
N TYR A 109 -11.58 13.56 8.96
CA TYR A 109 -10.72 14.71 8.74
C TYR A 109 -9.24 14.39 9.02
N TRP A 110 -8.94 13.86 10.22
CA TRP A 110 -7.56 13.55 10.61
C TRP A 110 -6.94 12.43 9.78
N ARG A 111 -7.75 11.46 9.35
CA ARG A 111 -7.31 10.40 8.43
C ARG A 111 -6.90 10.99 7.08
N GLU A 112 -7.73 11.83 6.48
CA GLU A 112 -7.42 12.47 5.19
C GLU A 112 -6.24 13.43 5.31
N TYR A 113 -6.15 14.16 6.41
CA TYR A 113 -5.01 15.02 6.73
C TYR A 113 -3.70 14.21 6.78
N ARG A 114 -3.71 13.07 7.49
CA ARG A 114 -2.53 12.18 7.57
C ARG A 114 -2.17 11.58 6.21
N LEU A 115 -3.16 11.16 5.42
CA LEU A 115 -2.95 10.67 4.07
C LEU A 115 -2.34 11.77 3.18
N ARG A 116 -2.79 13.02 3.29
CA ARG A 116 -2.24 14.18 2.58
C ARG A 116 -0.78 14.43 2.94
N GLN A 117 -0.43 14.37 4.22
CA GLN A 117 0.97 14.45 4.67
C GLN A 117 1.83 13.33 4.07
N LEU A 118 1.37 12.08 4.11
CA LEU A 118 2.09 10.95 3.53
C LEU A 118 2.27 11.10 2.01
N ARG A 119 1.25 11.59 1.30
CA ARG A 119 1.36 11.91 -0.14
C ARG A 119 2.44 12.98 -0.39
N GLN A 120 2.50 14.01 0.44
CA GLN A 120 3.53 15.05 0.36
C GLN A 120 4.93 14.50 0.62
N ILE A 121 5.11 13.70 1.68
CA ILE A 121 6.41 13.06 2.01
C ILE A 121 6.89 12.19 0.85
N ARG A 122 6.05 11.29 0.33
CA ARG A 122 6.40 10.44 -0.82
C ARG A 122 6.76 11.26 -2.06
N ARG A 123 6.08 12.38 -2.29
CA ARG A 123 6.41 13.32 -3.36
C ARG A 123 7.79 13.94 -3.14
N ILE A 124 8.08 14.43 -1.94
CA ILE A 124 9.38 15.02 -1.59
C ILE A 124 10.50 13.98 -1.76
N GLU A 125 10.32 12.76 -1.25
CA GLU A 125 11.30 11.66 -1.38
C GLU A 125 11.59 11.32 -2.84
N LYS A 126 10.55 11.24 -3.68
CA LYS A 126 10.71 10.99 -5.12
C LYS A 126 11.51 12.11 -5.80
N LEU A 127 11.30 13.36 -5.41
CA LEU A 127 11.98 14.51 -6.00
C LEU A 127 13.41 14.69 -5.46
N LYS A 128 13.67 14.28 -4.21
CA LYS A 128 14.99 14.32 -3.56
C LYS A 128 16.05 13.66 -4.42
N TYR A 129 15.75 12.49 -4.98
CA TYR A 129 16.69 11.75 -5.83
C TYR A 129 16.66 12.18 -7.31
N LYS A 130 15.51 12.66 -7.79
CA LYS A 130 15.38 13.11 -9.20
C LYS A 130 16.22 14.34 -9.51
N PHE A 131 16.43 15.21 -8.52
CA PHE A 131 17.11 16.49 -8.68
C PHE A 131 18.45 16.55 -7.98
N ILE A 132 19.10 15.42 -7.65
CA ILE A 132 20.42 15.40 -6.97
C ILE A 132 21.42 16.32 -7.70
N ASN A 133 21.51 16.18 -9.02
CA ASN A 133 22.41 16.99 -9.86
C ASN A 133 22.01 18.47 -9.92
N LEU A 134 20.75 18.79 -9.62
CA LEU A 134 20.25 20.16 -9.58
C LEU A 134 20.47 20.80 -8.21
N GLN A 135 20.47 20.04 -7.11
CA GLN A 135 20.66 20.57 -5.74
C GLN A 135 21.99 21.33 -5.58
N GLU A 136 23.02 20.97 -6.36
CA GLU A 136 24.32 21.64 -6.33
C GLU A 136 24.50 22.69 -7.45
N SER A 137 23.50 22.87 -8.32
CA SER A 137 23.60 23.77 -9.46
C SER A 137 23.76 25.26 -9.04
N PRO A 138 24.48 26.08 -9.83
CA PRO A 138 24.63 27.51 -9.55
C PRO A 138 23.29 28.27 -9.45
N THR A 139 22.27 27.83 -10.18
CA THR A 139 20.91 28.40 -10.15
C THR A 139 20.17 28.08 -8.85
N MET A 140 20.31 26.87 -8.32
CA MET A 140 19.77 26.51 -6.99
C MET A 140 20.47 27.23 -5.84
N ARG A 141 21.76 27.52 -5.96
CA ARG A 141 22.48 28.37 -4.98
C ARG A 141 22.00 29.83 -5.03
N LYS A 142 21.68 30.35 -6.22
CA LYS A 142 21.16 31.72 -6.42
C LYS A 142 19.73 31.91 -5.92
N SER A 143 18.90 30.87 -5.87
CA SER A 143 17.53 30.96 -5.35
C SER A 143 17.45 31.09 -3.81
N GLY A 144 18.59 31.04 -3.10
CA GLY A 144 18.63 31.12 -1.65
C GLY A 144 18.16 29.84 -0.94
N TYR A 145 17.89 28.75 -1.68
CA TYR A 145 17.51 27.47 -1.09
C TYR A 145 18.72 26.82 -0.40
N ARG A 146 18.92 27.14 0.88
CA ARG A 146 19.78 26.35 1.76
C ARG A 146 19.05 25.06 2.06
N GLY A 147 19.32 24.01 1.27
CA GLY A 147 18.83 22.66 1.54
C GLY A 147 19.20 22.29 2.98
N LYS A 148 18.25 22.38 3.90
CA LYS A 148 18.42 21.82 5.24
C LYS A 148 18.67 20.34 5.00
N LYS A 149 19.91 19.89 5.23
CA LYS A 149 20.17 18.50 5.57
C LYS A 149 19.42 18.29 6.89
N ALA A 150 18.13 18.01 6.83
CA ALA A 150 17.41 17.50 7.98
C ALA A 150 18.06 16.16 8.29
N SER A 151 18.91 16.14 9.31
CA SER A 151 19.29 14.93 10.02
C SER A 151 18.00 14.21 10.37
N LEU A 152 17.92 12.92 10.06
CA LEU A 152 16.74 12.07 10.30
C LEU A 152 16.48 11.81 11.80
N TYR A 153 16.95 12.68 12.71
CA TYR A 153 16.99 12.46 14.16
C TYR A 153 16.73 13.73 15.00
N GLU A 154 16.07 14.75 14.45
CA GLU A 154 15.65 15.96 15.19
C GLU A 154 14.14 16.17 15.03
N ILE A 155 13.35 15.44 15.84
CA ILE A 155 11.98 15.67 16.37
C ILE A 155 11.75 14.52 17.37
#